data_AF-A0A060I6K4-F1
#
_entry.id   AF-A0A060I6K4-F1
#
_cell.length_a   1.000
_cell.length_b   1.000
_cell.length_c   1.000
_cell.angle_alpha   90.00
_cell.angle_beta   90.00
_cell.angle_gamma   90.00
#
_symmetry.space_group_name_H-M   'P 1'
#
loop_
_entity.id
_entity.type
_entity.pdbx_description
1 polymer ?
#
loop_
_entity_poly.entity_id
_entity_poly.type
_entity_poly.pdbx_seq_one_letter_code
_entity_poly.pdbx_strand_id
1 'polypeptide(L)' 'MDRNAVDTLSEFYIEILPPDLEEACVSDAKTCPCCRKLRPASSMDDDGCGICDECLAP' A
#
# COMPACT_ATOMS: atom_id res chain seq x y z
N MET A 1 -23.79 1.24 42.63
CA MET A 1 -24.63 1.19 41.42
C MET A 1 -23.77 1.82 40.35
N ASP A 2 -23.08 1.01 39.55
CA ASP A 2 -22.05 1.48 38.63
C ASP A 2 -22.34 0.85 37.28
N ARG A 3 -23.51 1.19 36.76
CA ARG A 3 -23.90 0.94 35.37
C ARG A 3 -23.76 2.30 34.67
N ASN A 4 -23.31 2.27 33.43
CA ASN A 4 -23.38 3.38 32.47
C ASN A 4 -22.08 4.19 32.25
N ALA A 5 -20.99 3.51 31.89
CA ALA A 5 -19.96 4.09 31.01
C ALA A 5 -19.90 3.40 29.64
N VAL A 6 -20.61 2.27 29.47
CA VAL A 6 -20.64 1.44 28.25
C VAL A 6 -21.90 1.66 27.42
N ASP A 7 -22.91 2.34 27.98
CA ASP A 7 -24.24 2.52 27.39
C ASP A 7 -24.37 3.85 26.59
N THR A 8 -23.34 4.71 26.63
CA THR A 8 -23.27 5.94 25.83
C THR A 8 -22.50 5.79 24.51
N LEU A 9 -21.83 4.65 24.29
CA LEU A 9 -21.28 4.31 22.97
C LEU A 9 -22.38 3.63 22.18
N SER A 10 -23.37 4.44 21.77
CA SER A 10 -24.39 4.08 20.80
C SER A 10 -23.76 3.22 19.71
N GLU A 11 -24.40 2.08 19.45
CA GLU A 11 -24.05 1.05 18.47
C GLU A 11 -23.89 1.60 17.05
N PHE A 12 -22.83 2.36 16.79
CA PHE A 12 -22.43 2.75 15.45
C PHE A 12 -21.68 1.58 14.84
N TYR A 13 -22.42 0.63 14.29
CA TYR A 13 -21.86 -0.40 13.42
C TYR A 13 -21.42 0.28 12.11
N ILE A 14 -20.10 0.27 11.87
CA ILE A 14 -19.50 0.78 10.63
C ILE A 14 -19.22 -0.42 9.73
N GLU A 15 -19.73 -0.36 8.51
CA GLU A 15 -19.42 -1.33 7.46
C GLU A 15 -18.12 -0.93 6.75
N ILE A 16 -17.14 -1.84 6.72
CA ILE A 16 -15.88 -1.64 5.99
C ILE A 16 -16.06 -2.21 4.59
N LEU A 17 -16.19 -1.35 3.58
CA LEU A 17 -16.22 -1.78 2.19
C LEU A 17 -14.80 -2.16 1.74
N PRO A 18 -14.61 -3.31 1.07
CA PRO A 18 -13.34 -3.59 0.41
C PRO A 18 -13.07 -2.54 -0.68
N PRO A 19 -11.81 -2.17 -0.93
CA PRO A 19 -11.47 -1.28 -2.05
C PRO A 19 -12.00 -1.86 -3.36
N ASP A 20 -12.43 -0.99 -4.27
CA ASP A 20 -12.82 -1.37 -5.63
C ASP A 20 -11.67 -2.20 -6.21
N LEU A 21 -11.95 -3.48 -6.46
CA LEU A 21 -10.95 -4.45 -6.86
C LEU A 21 -10.72 -4.27 -8.36
N GLU A 22 -10.24 -3.08 -8.74
CA GLU A 22 -9.67 -2.83 -10.06
C GLU A 22 -8.37 -3.62 -10.14
N GLU A 23 -8.55 -4.86 -10.58
CA GLU A 23 -7.51 -5.75 -11.06
C GLU A 23 -6.54 -6.22 -9.97
N ALA A 24 -6.86 -7.39 -9.41
CA ALA A 24 -5.81 -8.34 -9.11
C ALA A 24 -4.83 -8.38 -10.31
N CYS A 25 -3.56 -8.09 -10.05
CA CYS A 25 -2.39 -8.35 -10.90
C CYS A 25 -2.22 -7.61 -12.24
N VAL A 26 -2.11 -6.27 -12.26
CA VAL A 26 -1.59 -5.61 -13.47
C VAL A 26 -0.43 -4.67 -13.18
N SER A 27 0.76 -5.24 -13.31
CA SER A 27 2.07 -4.61 -13.29
C SER A 27 2.42 -3.86 -12.00
N ASP A 28 3.04 -4.57 -11.06
CA ASP A 28 3.90 -3.97 -10.03
C ASP A 28 5.17 -3.36 -10.68
N ALA A 29 4.99 -2.64 -11.79
CA ALA A 29 6.05 -1.98 -12.51
C ALA A 29 6.06 -0.54 -12.01
N LYS A 30 7.11 -0.18 -11.27
CA LYS A 30 7.29 1.20 -10.82
C LYS A 30 8.34 1.89 -11.69
N THR A 31 8.30 3.21 -11.66
CA THR A 31 9.22 4.04 -12.44
C THR A 31 10.43 4.38 -11.58
N CYS A 32 11.63 4.03 -12.06
CA CYS A 32 12.85 4.40 -11.36
C CYS A 32 13.08 5.92 -11.42
N PRO A 33 13.29 6.63 -10.28
CA PRO A 33 13.50 8.07 -10.28
C PRO A 33 14.82 8.49 -10.93
N CYS A 34 15.82 7.60 -11.00
CA CYS A 34 17.13 7.89 -11.59
C CYS A 34 17.11 7.89 -13.12
N CYS A 35 16.57 6.83 -13.73
CA CYS A 35 16.59 6.66 -15.19
C CYS A 35 15.23 6.85 -15.87
N ARG A 36 14.16 7.06 -15.08
CA ARG A 36 12.76 7.20 -15.52
C ARG A 36 12.22 6.06 -16.37
N LYS A 37 12.83 4.88 -16.27
CA LYS A 37 12.35 3.66 -16.94
C LYS A 37 11.34 2.96 -16.04
N LEU A 38 10.30 2.41 -16.68
CA LEU A 38 9.39 1.47 -16.03
C LEU A 38 10.12 0.15 -15.79
N ARG A 39 10.08 -0.35 -14.56
CA ARG A 39 10.77 -1.57 -14.14
C ARG A 39 9.86 -2.40 -13.23
N PRO A 40 9.85 -3.73 -13.36
CA PRO A 40 9.10 -4.58 -12.43
C PRO A 40 9.67 -4.40 -11.01
N ALA A 41 8.83 -4.48 -9.99
CA ALA A 41 9.23 -4.30 -8.60
C ALA A 41 10.22 -5.34 -8.10
N SER A 42 10.28 -6.51 -8.75
CA SER A 42 11.34 -7.49 -8.50
C SER A 42 12.74 -7.03 -8.95
N SER A 43 12.84 -5.94 -9.72
CA SER A 43 14.10 -5.32 -10.16
C SER A 43 14.34 -3.94 -9.53
N MET A 44 13.63 -3.68 -8.43
CA MET A 44 13.71 -2.46 -7.66
C MET A 44 14.31 -2.76 -6.29
N ASP A 45 14.88 -1.73 -5.68
CA ASP A 45 15.50 -1.82 -4.37
C ASP A 45 14.52 -2.25 -3.27
N ASP A 46 15.01 -3.07 -2.34
CA ASP A 46 14.27 -3.55 -1.17
C ASP A 46 14.12 -2.46 -0.09
N ASP A 47 14.93 -1.39 -0.16
CA ASP A 47 14.85 -0.22 0.72
C ASP A 47 13.56 0.61 0.50
N GLY A 48 12.82 0.32 -0.60
CA GLY A 48 11.56 0.97 -0.94
C GLY A 48 11.71 2.39 -1.48
N CYS A 49 12.93 2.80 -1.85
CA CYS A 49 13.21 4.11 -2.47
C CYS A 49 12.70 4.17 -3.92
N GLY A 50 12.57 3.01 -4.56
CA GLY A 50 12.05 2.87 -5.92
C GLY A 50 13.11 3.01 -7.02
N ILE A 51 14.39 2.77 -6.73
CA ILE A 51 15.51 2.77 -7.66
C ILE A 51 15.72 1.35 -8.22
N CYS A 52 16.03 1.23 -9.52
CA CYS A 52 16.32 -0.07 -10.12
C CYS A 52 17.75 -0.55 -9.87
N ASP A 53 17.96 -1.87 -9.88
CA ASP A 53 19.26 -2.51 -9.61
C ASP A 53 20.40 -1.98 -10.49
N GLU A 54 20.12 -1.65 -11.76
CA GLU A 54 21.11 -1.10 -12.69
C GLU A 54 21.65 0.27 -12.26
N CYS A 55 20.83 1.09 -11.58
CA CYS A 55 21.23 2.40 -11.09
C CYS A 55 21.91 2.33 -9.72
N LEU A 56 21.77 1.20 -9.02
CA LEU A 56 22.46 0.91 -7.76
C LEU A 56 23.79 0.20 -7.96
N ALA A 57 23.98 -0.45 -9.12
CA ALA A 57 25.26 -1.02 -9.50
C ALA A 57 26.36 0.08 -9.50
N PRO A 58 27.60 -0.26 -9.07
CA PRO A 58 28.71 0.69 -8.97
C PRO A 58 29.17 1.27 -10.32
#